data_AF-A0A4V2AHQ7-F1
#
_entry.id   AF-A0A4V2AHQ7-F1
#
_cell.length_a   1.000
_cell.length_b   1.000
_cell.length_c   1.000
_cell.angle_alpha   90.00
_cell.angle_beta   90.00
_cell.angle_gamma   90.00
#
_symmetry.space_group_name_H-M   'P 1'
#
loop_
_entity.id
_entity.type
_entity.pdbx_description
1 polymer ?
#
loop_
_entity_poly.entity_id
_entity_poly.type
_entity_poly.pdbx_seq_one_letter_code
_entity_poly.pdbx_strand_id
1 'polypeptide(L)'
;MTRVSFGSPELHDFLSDAPDDHVKLFFADGPRTVMRDFTPRSFDAARRTLVVDFALHEQGPASSWAREARVGARLEVAGPRGSLVIPDDFDWYLLVGDESALPAIGRRVEELRPGVPVTTIVAVHATEDEQRFETRAQWSPLWLHRGRAEGDARLLVDAVARLTFPPGDGLVWIAGESGLARALRDHIVKERQHPAAWTKAAAYWKRGGGRRARAHRGLKGAGSHRAPASVYSLESQPCDFAMA
;
A
#
# COMPACT_ATOMS: atom_id res chain seq x y z
N MET A 1 -4.62 5.41 11.30
CA MET A 1 -3.26 5.24 10.69
C MET A 1 -2.23 6.12 11.42
N THR A 2 -0.94 5.74 11.52
CA THR A 2 0.15 6.63 12.00
C THR A 2 1.23 6.78 10.95
N ARG A 3 1.56 8.02 10.54
CA ARG A 3 2.65 8.31 9.61
C ARG A 3 3.93 8.66 10.36
N VAL A 4 5.05 8.09 9.94
CA VAL A 4 6.38 8.42 10.48
C VAL A 4 7.31 8.80 9.33
N SER A 5 8.01 9.91 9.52
CA SER A 5 9.10 10.35 8.63
C SER A 5 10.43 9.89 9.19
N PHE A 6 11.28 9.30 8.36
CA PHE A 6 12.59 8.81 8.70
C PHE A 6 13.66 9.50 7.88
N GLY A 7 14.74 9.91 8.53
CA GLY A 7 15.94 10.44 7.88
C GLY A 7 17.12 9.51 8.07
N SER A 8 18.00 9.44 7.07
CA SER A 8 19.30 8.77 7.21
C SER A 8 20.26 9.19 6.09
N PRO A 9 21.54 9.49 6.38
CA PRO A 9 22.52 9.70 5.33
C PRO A 9 22.76 8.44 4.49
N GLU A 10 22.45 7.25 5.03
CA GLU A 10 22.63 5.97 4.35
C GLU A 10 21.65 5.78 3.19
N LEU A 11 20.51 6.47 3.17
CA LEU A 11 19.49 6.38 2.09
C LEU A 11 19.91 7.04 0.76
N HIS A 12 21.19 7.34 0.56
CA HIS A 12 21.71 8.04 -0.63
C HIS A 12 21.53 7.27 -1.95
N ASP A 13 21.39 5.94 -1.89
CA ASP A 13 21.16 5.04 -3.02
C ASP A 13 19.79 4.35 -2.95
N PHE A 14 18.92 4.77 -2.01
CA PHE A 14 17.59 4.19 -1.85
C PHE A 14 16.73 4.55 -3.06
N LEU A 15 16.11 3.54 -3.66
CA LEU A 15 15.21 3.69 -4.79
C LEU A 15 13.84 3.09 -4.46
N SER A 16 12.79 3.81 -4.82
CA SER A 16 11.44 3.28 -4.79
C SER A 16 10.64 3.88 -5.94
N ASP A 17 10.60 3.17 -7.05
CA ASP A 17 10.03 3.68 -8.31
C ASP A 17 8.57 3.28 -8.51
N ALA A 18 8.04 2.33 -7.72
CA ALA A 18 6.65 1.89 -7.87
C ALA A 18 5.84 2.04 -6.57
N PRO A 19 4.54 2.34 -6.67
CA PRO A 19 3.68 2.54 -5.51
C PRO A 19 3.44 1.28 -4.67
N ASP A 20 3.64 0.09 -5.24
CA ASP A 20 3.55 -1.20 -4.54
C ASP A 20 4.93 -1.75 -4.13
N ASP A 21 5.96 -0.91 -4.15
CA ASP A 21 7.25 -1.25 -3.53
C ASP A 21 7.06 -1.55 -2.04
N HIS A 22 7.92 -2.42 -1.53
CA HIS A 22 7.89 -2.75 -0.11
C HIS A 22 9.30 -2.90 0.45
N VAL A 23 9.45 -2.42 1.67
CA VAL A 23 10.64 -2.53 2.49
C VAL A 23 10.37 -3.44 3.68
N LYS A 24 11.42 -4.02 4.26
CA LYS A 24 11.33 -4.75 5.52
C LYS A 24 11.80 -3.86 6.65
N LEU A 25 10.91 -3.52 7.57
CA LEU A 25 11.26 -2.88 8.83
C LEU A 25 11.50 -3.94 9.91
N PHE A 26 12.53 -3.74 10.73
CA PHE A 26 12.99 -4.67 11.75
C PHE A 26 12.60 -4.17 13.14
N PHE A 27 11.76 -4.94 13.84
CA PHE A 27 11.24 -4.59 15.16
C PHE A 27 11.72 -5.57 16.22
N ALA A 28 12.01 -5.06 17.42
CA ALA A 28 12.23 -5.88 18.59
C ALA A 28 10.91 -6.54 19.06
N ASP A 29 10.99 -7.80 19.44
CA ASP A 29 9.91 -8.61 20.01
C ASP A 29 10.50 -9.48 21.12
N GLY A 30 10.69 -8.86 22.29
CA GLY A 30 11.50 -9.42 23.38
C GLY A 30 12.94 -9.69 22.91
N PRO A 31 13.47 -10.92 23.04
CA PRO A 31 14.82 -11.26 22.61
C PRO A 31 14.94 -11.49 21.08
N ARG A 32 13.82 -11.45 20.34
CA ARG A 32 13.79 -11.74 18.90
C ARG A 32 13.65 -10.47 18.09
N THR A 33 14.21 -10.47 16.90
CA THR A 33 13.91 -9.46 15.88
C THR A 33 12.89 -10.03 14.90
N VAL A 34 11.84 -9.27 14.61
CA VAL A 34 10.85 -9.63 13.60
C VAL A 34 10.82 -8.60 12.47
N MET A 35 10.73 -9.10 11.24
CA MET A 35 10.60 -8.25 10.06
C MET A 35 9.13 -8.11 9.65
N ARG A 36 8.72 -6.92 9.21
CA ARG A 36 7.40 -6.67 8.63
C ARG A 36 7.55 -5.86 7.33
N ASP A 37 6.73 -6.22 6.35
CA ASP A 37 6.70 -5.54 5.05
C ASP A 37 5.85 -4.27 5.17
N PHE A 38 6.45 -3.14 4.78
CA PHE A 38 5.80 -1.83 4.75
C PHE A 38 6.00 -1.19 3.37
N THR A 39 5.05 -0.36 2.96
CA THR A 39 5.13 0.40 1.71
C THR A 39 5.85 1.74 1.98
N PRO A 40 6.90 2.09 1.21
CA PRO A 40 7.41 3.46 1.14
C PRO A 40 6.30 4.40 0.65
N ARG A 41 5.72 5.19 1.57
CA ARG A 41 4.62 6.11 1.25
C ARG A 41 5.10 7.26 0.36
N SER A 42 6.31 7.75 0.62
CA SER A 42 7.07 8.64 -0.25
C SER A 42 8.55 8.56 0.11
N PHE A 43 9.41 8.93 -0.83
CA PHE A 43 10.83 9.08 -0.61
C PHE A 43 11.33 10.34 -1.30
N ASP A 44 12.00 11.21 -0.56
CA ASP A 44 12.70 12.38 -1.08
C ASP A 44 14.20 12.08 -1.10
N ALA A 45 14.77 11.91 -2.30
CA ALA A 45 16.17 11.58 -2.48
C ALA A 45 17.11 12.74 -2.10
N ALA A 46 16.69 13.99 -2.31
CA ALA A 46 17.50 15.17 -1.98
C ALA A 46 17.61 15.34 -0.47
N ARG A 47 16.50 15.14 0.24
CA ARG A 47 16.42 15.21 1.71
C ARG A 47 16.75 13.89 2.40
N ARG A 48 16.91 12.79 1.65
CA ARG A 48 17.09 11.42 2.13
C ARG A 48 16.05 11.05 3.20
N THR A 49 14.80 11.36 2.90
CA THR A 49 13.68 11.23 3.81
C THR A 49 12.71 10.19 3.30
N LEU A 50 12.48 9.14 4.09
CA LEU A 50 11.54 8.06 3.82
C LEU A 50 10.31 8.20 4.71
N VAL A 51 9.13 8.24 4.11
CA VAL A 51 7.85 8.27 4.85
C VAL A 51 7.22 6.89 4.82
N VAL A 52 6.76 6.42 5.98
CA VAL A 52 6.03 5.15 6.11
C VAL A 52 4.76 5.35 6.92
N ASP A 53 3.68 4.73 6.44
CA ASP A 53 2.38 4.69 7.10
C ASP A 53 2.17 3.34 7.81
N PHE A 54 1.80 3.41 9.09
CA PHE A 54 1.53 2.27 9.95
C PHE A 54 0.03 2.12 10.18
N ALA A 55 -0.55 1.07 9.59
CA ALA A 55 -1.90 0.65 9.91
C ALA A 55 -1.92 0.02 11.31
N LEU A 56 -2.45 0.76 12.29
CA LEU A 56 -2.48 0.33 13.69
C LEU A 56 -3.59 -0.68 13.93
N HIS A 57 -3.33 -1.96 13.69
CA HIS A 57 -4.22 -3.06 14.11
C HIS A 57 -3.91 -3.53 15.54
N GLU A 58 -4.56 -4.63 15.97
CA GLU A 58 -4.31 -5.29 17.27
C GLU A 58 -2.83 -5.61 17.53
N GLN A 59 -2.53 -5.94 18.79
CA GLN A 59 -1.19 -6.06 19.38
C GLN A 59 -0.15 -6.72 18.45
N GLY A 60 1.00 -6.06 18.33
CA GLY A 60 2.13 -6.56 17.55
C GLY A 60 3.28 -5.56 17.53
N PRO A 61 4.52 -6.01 17.33
CA PRO A 61 5.71 -5.21 17.57
C PRO A 61 5.78 -3.94 16.70
N ALA A 62 5.28 -3.99 15.45
CA ALA A 62 5.23 -2.80 14.60
C ALA A 62 4.19 -1.77 15.06
N SER A 63 2.98 -2.22 15.43
CA SER A 63 1.93 -1.34 15.96
C SER A 63 2.31 -0.76 17.33
N SER A 64 2.96 -1.54 18.20
CA SER A 64 3.47 -1.05 19.49
C SER A 64 4.57 -0.02 19.28
N TRP A 65 5.58 -0.33 18.46
CA TRP A 65 6.65 0.61 18.12
C TRP A 65 6.09 1.91 17.55
N ALA A 66 5.14 1.86 16.60
CA ALA A 66 4.60 3.06 15.97
C ALA A 66 3.82 3.96 16.95
N ARG A 67 3.16 3.40 17.97
CA ARG A 67 2.47 4.19 19.03
C ARG A 67 3.45 4.88 19.98
N GLU A 68 4.57 4.20 20.26
CA GLU A 68 5.59 4.67 21.20
C GLU A 68 6.65 5.55 20.55
N ALA A 69 6.79 5.48 19.22
CA ALA A 69 7.75 6.25 18.46
C ALA A 69 7.63 7.74 18.78
N ARG A 70 8.78 8.35 19.07
CA ARG A 70 8.99 9.79 19.18
C ARG A 70 10.11 10.17 18.21
N VAL A 71 10.32 11.46 17.97
CA VAL A 71 11.49 11.93 17.21
C VAL A 71 12.76 11.36 17.83
N GLY A 72 13.68 10.86 16.99
CA GLY A 72 14.90 10.17 17.42
C GLY A 72 14.75 8.64 17.62
N ALA A 73 13.55 8.08 17.49
CA ALA A 73 13.34 6.63 17.52
C ALA A 73 13.97 5.97 16.29
N ARG A 74 14.61 4.81 16.48
CA ARG A 74 15.38 4.11 15.44
C ARG A 74 14.81 2.76 15.05
N LEU A 75 15.00 2.40 13.79
CA LEU A 75 14.72 1.07 13.21
C LEU A 75 15.73 0.78 12.10
N GLU A 76 15.91 -0.50 11.77
CA GLU A 76 16.55 -0.88 10.51
C GLU A 76 15.49 -1.08 9.42
N VAL A 77 15.86 -0.77 8.19
CA VAL A 77 15.06 -1.03 6.99
C VAL A 77 15.88 -1.77 5.94
N ALA A 78 15.29 -2.73 5.24
CA ALA A 78 15.91 -3.40 4.10
C ALA A 78 15.05 -3.34 2.84
N GLY A 79 15.70 -3.17 1.69
CA GLY A 79 15.05 -3.04 0.38
C GLY A 79 14.70 -1.58 0.02
N PRO A 80 13.80 -1.37 -0.98
CA PRO A 80 13.06 -2.38 -1.74
C PRO A 80 13.97 -3.34 -2.50
N ARG A 81 13.52 -4.59 -2.73
CA ARG A 81 14.30 -5.58 -3.51
C ARG A 81 14.15 -5.43 -5.03
N GLY A 82 13.35 -4.46 -5.44
CA GLY A 82 12.97 -4.21 -6.82
C GLY A 82 11.56 -3.66 -6.91
N SER A 83 11.27 -3.04 -8.05
CA SER A 83 10.00 -2.39 -8.31
C SER A 83 9.27 -3.07 -9.46
N LEU A 84 7.93 -3.09 -9.37
CA LEU A 84 7.05 -3.44 -10.47
C LEU A 84 6.35 -2.17 -10.94
N VAL A 85 6.94 -1.49 -11.91
CA VAL A 85 6.43 -0.22 -12.43
C VAL A 85 5.29 -0.52 -13.40
N ILE A 86 4.09 -0.08 -13.03
CA ILE A 86 2.90 -0.19 -13.87
C ILE A 86 2.75 1.12 -14.65
N PRO A 87 2.77 1.08 -15.99
CA PRO A 87 2.59 2.26 -16.81
C PRO A 87 1.32 3.04 -16.47
N ASP A 88 1.37 4.34 -16.68
CA ASP A 88 0.23 5.24 -16.56
C ASP A 88 -0.43 5.48 -17.93
N ASP A 89 -0.93 4.41 -18.54
CA ASP A 89 -1.49 4.40 -19.89
C ASP A 89 -2.85 3.70 -20.00
N PHE A 90 -3.39 3.15 -18.90
CA PHE A 90 -4.75 2.59 -18.86
C PHE A 90 -5.80 3.70 -18.92
N ASP A 91 -6.95 3.43 -19.53
CA ASP A 91 -8.06 4.37 -19.65
C ASP A 91 -8.73 4.66 -18.31
N TRP A 92 -8.68 3.72 -17.36
CA TRP A 92 -9.19 3.88 -16.01
C TRP A 92 -8.50 2.95 -15.00
N TYR A 93 -8.61 3.32 -13.71
CA TYR A 93 -8.00 2.59 -12.60
C TYR A 93 -9.04 2.26 -11.53
N LEU A 94 -9.05 1.01 -11.06
CA LEU A 94 -9.78 0.57 -9.87
C LEU A 94 -8.78 0.03 -8.84
N LEU A 95 -8.64 0.73 -7.71
CA LEU A 95 -7.71 0.37 -6.63
C LEU A 95 -8.52 -0.03 -5.39
N VAL A 96 -8.40 -1.28 -4.95
CA VAL A 96 -9.28 -1.85 -3.91
C VAL A 96 -8.46 -2.45 -2.79
N GLY A 97 -8.85 -2.20 -1.53
CA GLY A 97 -8.16 -2.83 -0.41
C GLY A 97 -8.71 -2.50 0.98
N ASP A 98 -7.92 -2.85 1.99
CA ASP A 98 -8.13 -2.42 3.39
C ASP A 98 -7.11 -1.33 3.77
N GLU A 99 -7.11 -0.86 5.03
CA GLU A 99 -6.15 0.17 5.46
C GLU A 99 -4.67 -0.20 5.23
N SER A 100 -4.31 -1.48 5.19
CA SER A 100 -2.92 -1.88 4.94
C SER A 100 -2.47 -1.55 3.50
N ALA A 101 -3.42 -1.41 2.58
CA ALA A 101 -3.20 -1.06 1.18
C ALA A 101 -3.18 0.46 0.92
N LEU A 102 -3.69 1.26 1.87
CA LEU A 102 -3.81 2.71 1.71
C LEU A 102 -2.52 3.42 1.31
N PRO A 103 -1.33 3.07 1.84
CA PRO A 103 -0.12 3.78 1.46
C PRO A 103 0.22 3.60 -0.03
N ALA A 104 0.00 2.41 -0.58
CA ALA A 104 0.22 2.12 -2.00
C ALA A 104 -0.87 2.74 -2.88
N ILE A 105 -2.14 2.68 -2.43
CA ILE A 105 -3.27 3.31 -3.12
C ILE A 105 -3.07 4.81 -3.21
N GLY A 106 -2.78 5.48 -2.08
CA GLY A 106 -2.58 6.91 -2.03
C GLY A 106 -1.43 7.36 -2.91
N ARG A 107 -0.29 6.66 -2.83
CA ARG A 107 0.85 6.94 -3.70
C ARG A 107 0.50 6.79 -5.18
N ARG A 108 -0.21 5.71 -5.57
CA ARG A 108 -0.64 5.56 -6.96
C ARG A 108 -1.58 6.68 -7.39
N VAL A 109 -2.57 7.05 -6.57
CA VAL A 109 -3.54 8.11 -6.89
C VAL A 109 -2.84 9.47 -7.11
N GLU A 110 -1.85 9.81 -6.29
CA GLU A 110 -1.09 11.06 -6.41
C GLU A 110 -0.17 11.08 -7.63
N GLU A 111 0.34 9.93 -8.06
CA GLU A 111 1.24 9.78 -9.23
C GLU A 111 0.50 9.76 -10.58
N LEU A 112 -0.81 9.50 -10.60
CA LEU A 112 -1.59 9.37 -11.84
C LEU A 112 -1.68 10.68 -12.64
N ARG A 113 -1.70 10.53 -13.97
CA ARG A 113 -1.77 11.62 -14.94
C ARG A 113 -3.05 12.46 -14.78
N PRO A 114 -3.01 13.74 -15.19
CA PRO A 114 -4.17 14.61 -15.09
C PRO A 114 -5.39 14.04 -15.81
N GLY A 115 -6.55 14.13 -15.16
CA GLY A 115 -7.84 13.81 -15.76
C GLY A 115 -8.18 12.31 -15.85
N VAL A 116 -7.25 11.39 -15.57
CA VAL A 116 -7.56 9.95 -15.69
C VAL A 116 -8.57 9.50 -14.64
N PRO A 117 -9.64 8.76 -14.99
CA PRO A 117 -10.57 8.21 -14.02
C PRO A 117 -9.89 7.19 -13.09
N VAL A 118 -9.99 7.43 -11.78
CA VAL A 118 -9.54 6.49 -10.76
C VAL A 118 -10.58 6.34 -9.66
N THR A 119 -11.04 5.12 -9.47
CA THR A 119 -11.93 4.76 -8.36
C THR A 119 -11.14 4.01 -7.31
N THR A 120 -11.20 4.46 -6.06
CA THR A 120 -10.64 3.72 -4.92
C THR A 120 -11.77 3.16 -4.07
N ILE A 121 -11.74 1.88 -3.72
CA ILE A 121 -12.65 1.32 -2.73
C ILE A 121 -11.83 0.77 -1.58
N VAL A 122 -11.96 1.39 -0.40
CA VAL A 122 -11.14 1.03 0.75
C VAL A 122 -12.01 0.72 1.97
N ALA A 123 -11.80 -0.46 2.55
CA ALA A 123 -12.34 -0.80 3.85
C ALA A 123 -11.46 -0.19 4.95
N VAL A 124 -12.07 0.66 5.78
CA VAL A 124 -11.43 1.29 6.94
C VAL A 124 -12.25 1.06 8.21
N HIS A 125 -11.64 1.25 9.37
CA HIS A 125 -12.33 1.01 10.63
C HIS A 125 -13.44 2.04 10.89
N ALA A 126 -13.10 3.33 10.73
CA ALA A 126 -14.01 4.45 10.97
C ALA A 126 -13.70 5.63 10.03
N THR A 127 -14.53 6.67 10.06
CA THR A 127 -14.41 7.86 9.20
C THR A 127 -13.09 8.60 9.42
N GLU A 128 -12.51 8.53 10.61
CA GLU A 128 -11.23 9.17 10.95
C GLU A 128 -10.03 8.51 10.26
N ASP A 129 -10.19 7.29 9.73
CA ASP A 129 -9.17 6.58 8.96
C ASP A 129 -9.26 6.85 7.44
N GLU A 130 -10.27 7.61 6.99
CA GLU A 130 -10.34 8.08 5.60
C GLU A 130 -9.18 9.03 5.30
N GLN A 131 -8.55 8.84 4.14
CA GLN A 131 -7.44 9.70 3.70
C GLN A 131 -7.88 10.67 2.62
N ARG A 132 -7.23 11.82 2.58
CA ARG A 132 -7.29 12.75 1.45
C ARG A 132 -5.99 12.64 0.68
N PHE A 133 -6.09 12.56 -0.64
CA PHE A 133 -4.96 12.55 -1.56
C PHE A 133 -5.03 13.76 -2.45
N GLU A 134 -3.91 14.45 -2.60
CA GLU A 134 -3.78 15.52 -3.59
C GLU A 134 -3.47 14.91 -4.96
N THR A 135 -4.40 15.00 -5.90
CA THR A 135 -4.24 14.36 -7.20
C THR A 135 -4.72 15.23 -8.34
N ARG A 136 -4.11 15.04 -9.51
CA ARG A 136 -4.56 15.61 -10.78
C ARG A 136 -5.52 14.67 -11.52
N ALA A 137 -5.65 13.42 -11.07
CA ALA A 137 -6.57 12.44 -11.63
C ALA A 137 -8.03 12.80 -11.28
N GLN A 138 -8.98 12.23 -12.02
CA GLN A 138 -10.40 12.28 -11.66
C GLN A 138 -10.69 11.20 -10.61
N TRP A 139 -10.35 11.52 -9.35
CA TRP A 139 -10.44 10.57 -8.25
C TRP A 139 -11.84 10.50 -7.63
N SER A 140 -12.40 9.28 -7.60
CA SER A 140 -13.66 8.93 -6.95
C SER A 140 -13.42 7.98 -5.78
N PRO A 141 -13.30 8.49 -4.54
CA PRO A 141 -13.15 7.65 -3.36
C PRO A 141 -14.47 7.03 -2.90
N LEU A 142 -14.43 5.74 -2.59
CA LEU A 142 -15.48 5.01 -1.87
C LEU A 142 -14.89 4.41 -0.59
N TRP A 143 -15.27 4.98 0.55
CA TRP A 143 -14.88 4.50 1.87
C TRP A 143 -15.94 3.56 2.41
N LEU A 144 -15.53 2.35 2.79
CA LEU A 144 -16.42 1.37 3.40
C LEU A 144 -16.03 1.21 4.87
N HIS A 145 -16.96 1.52 5.78
CA HIS A 145 -16.71 1.42 7.21
C HIS A 145 -17.18 0.06 7.72
N ARG A 146 -16.28 -0.70 8.35
CA ARG A 146 -16.60 -2.05 8.86
C ARG A 146 -17.70 -2.06 9.93
N GLY A 147 -17.83 -0.98 10.69
CA GLY A 147 -18.68 -0.96 11.89
C GLY A 147 -18.35 -2.14 12.81
N ARG A 148 -19.38 -2.86 13.28
CA ARG A 148 -19.24 -4.10 14.10
C ARG A 148 -19.30 -5.40 13.28
N ALA A 149 -19.43 -5.33 11.96
CA ALA A 149 -19.64 -6.51 11.13
C ALA A 149 -18.32 -7.22 10.81
N GLU A 150 -18.35 -8.55 10.81
CA GLU A 150 -17.20 -9.35 10.37
C GLU A 150 -17.16 -9.46 8.84
N GLY A 151 -16.01 -9.09 8.25
CA GLY A 151 -15.58 -9.59 6.94
C GLY A 151 -15.52 -8.57 5.80
N ASP A 152 -14.45 -7.77 5.76
CA ASP A 152 -14.12 -6.82 4.69
C ASP A 152 -14.25 -7.41 3.28
N ALA A 153 -13.97 -8.71 3.11
CA ALA A 153 -14.03 -9.38 1.82
C ALA A 153 -15.42 -9.26 1.16
N ARG A 154 -16.50 -9.51 1.92
CA ARG A 154 -17.86 -9.42 1.36
C ARG A 154 -18.24 -7.97 1.09
N LEU A 155 -17.94 -7.08 2.04
CA LEU A 155 -18.21 -5.66 1.93
C LEU A 155 -17.59 -5.05 0.66
N LEU A 156 -16.32 -5.37 0.38
CA LEU A 156 -15.62 -4.89 -0.81
C LEU A 156 -16.11 -5.56 -2.10
N VAL A 157 -16.37 -6.87 -2.09
CA VAL A 157 -16.94 -7.56 -3.26
C VAL A 157 -18.31 -6.99 -3.63
N ASP A 158 -19.18 -6.78 -2.65
CA ASP A 158 -20.52 -6.20 -2.86
C ASP A 158 -20.43 -4.76 -3.43
N ALA A 159 -19.45 -3.97 -2.98
CA ALA A 159 -19.22 -2.63 -3.52
C ALA A 159 -18.70 -2.68 -4.96
N VAL A 160 -17.70 -3.52 -5.25
CA VAL A 160 -17.16 -3.72 -6.60
C VAL A 160 -18.24 -4.23 -7.57
N ALA A 161 -19.11 -5.14 -7.11
CA ALA A 161 -20.19 -5.70 -7.91
C ALA A 161 -21.20 -4.63 -8.39
N ARG A 162 -21.37 -3.55 -7.63
CA ARG A 162 -22.26 -2.42 -7.95
C ARG A 162 -21.63 -1.39 -8.88
N LEU A 163 -20.31 -1.45 -9.11
CA LEU A 163 -19.63 -0.51 -9.99
C LEU A 163 -19.79 -0.89 -11.46
N THR A 164 -20.25 0.09 -12.24
CA THR A 164 -20.08 0.11 -13.70
C THR A 164 -18.64 0.52 -14.00
N PHE A 165 -17.91 -0.31 -14.74
CA PHE A 165 -16.57 0.06 -15.18
C PHE A 165 -16.66 1.04 -16.35
N PRO A 166 -15.80 2.08 -16.38
CA PRO A 166 -15.67 2.91 -17.57
C PRO A 166 -15.31 2.06 -18.80
N PRO A 167 -15.61 2.53 -20.02
CA PRO A 167 -15.17 1.87 -21.24
C PRO A 167 -13.63 1.93 -21.36
N GLY A 168 -13.06 1.04 -22.18
CA GLY A 168 -11.62 1.00 -22.45
C GLY A 168 -10.83 0.06 -21.54
N ASP A 169 -9.51 0.15 -21.65
CA ASP A 169 -8.56 -0.74 -20.97
C ASP A 169 -8.34 -0.29 -19.52
N GLY A 170 -8.79 -1.11 -18.57
CA GLY A 170 -8.72 -0.79 -17.14
C GLY A 170 -7.71 -1.59 -16.36
N LEU A 171 -7.02 -0.92 -15.43
CA LEU A 171 -6.23 -1.61 -14.40
C LEU A 171 -7.07 -1.86 -13.14
N VAL A 172 -7.12 -3.12 -12.69
CA VAL A 172 -7.63 -3.45 -11.36
C VAL A 172 -6.45 -3.85 -10.46
N TRP A 173 -6.25 -3.10 -9.38
CA TRP A 173 -5.23 -3.38 -8.37
C TRP A 173 -5.89 -3.66 -7.02
N ILE A 174 -5.53 -4.78 -6.41
CA ILE A 174 -6.13 -5.28 -5.17
C ILE A 174 -5.01 -5.56 -4.17
N ALA A 175 -5.13 -5.04 -2.94
CA ALA A 175 -4.28 -5.47 -1.84
C ALA A 175 -4.98 -5.45 -0.48
N GLY A 176 -4.50 -6.26 0.45
CA GLY A 176 -5.03 -6.33 1.82
C GLY A 176 -4.93 -7.73 2.40
N GLU A 177 -5.91 -8.11 3.21
CA GLU A 177 -6.01 -9.45 3.80
C GLU A 177 -6.08 -10.55 2.71
N SER A 178 -5.44 -11.69 2.95
CA SER A 178 -5.28 -12.75 1.95
C SER A 178 -6.60 -13.34 1.43
N GLY A 179 -7.62 -13.51 2.27
CA GLY A 179 -8.95 -13.99 1.89
C GLY A 179 -9.71 -12.94 1.08
N LEU A 180 -9.64 -11.68 1.51
CA LEU A 180 -10.18 -10.52 0.78
C LEU A 180 -9.56 -10.39 -0.62
N ALA A 181 -8.22 -10.39 -0.72
CA ALA A 181 -7.53 -10.22 -1.99
C ALA A 181 -7.85 -11.36 -2.97
N ARG A 182 -8.03 -12.58 -2.43
CA ARG A 182 -8.46 -13.73 -3.22
C ARG A 182 -9.91 -13.57 -3.70
N ALA A 183 -10.84 -13.24 -2.81
CA ALA A 183 -12.26 -13.10 -3.15
C ALA A 183 -12.48 -12.02 -4.22
N LEU A 184 -11.85 -10.85 -4.06
CA LEU A 184 -11.91 -9.78 -5.04
C LEU A 184 -11.31 -10.18 -6.38
N ARG A 185 -10.16 -10.86 -6.40
CA ARG A 185 -9.57 -11.34 -7.65
C ARG A 185 -10.48 -12.33 -8.35
N ASP A 186 -11.04 -13.29 -7.62
CA ASP A 186 -11.94 -14.30 -8.17
C ASP A 186 -13.18 -13.61 -8.79
N HIS A 187 -13.80 -12.66 -8.09
CA HIS A 187 -14.93 -11.89 -8.62
C HIS A 187 -14.55 -11.10 -9.88
N ILE A 188 -13.45 -10.34 -9.86
CA ILE A 188 -12.99 -9.52 -10.99
C ILE A 188 -12.67 -10.37 -12.23
N VAL A 189 -11.95 -11.47 -12.08
CA VAL A 189 -11.48 -12.26 -13.23
C VAL A 189 -12.52 -13.25 -13.72
N LYS A 190 -13.29 -13.87 -12.83
CA LYS A 190 -14.22 -14.96 -13.20
C LYS A 190 -15.63 -14.47 -13.45
N GLU A 191 -16.14 -13.60 -12.59
CA GLU A 191 -17.54 -13.13 -12.67
C GLU A 191 -17.66 -11.89 -13.55
N ARG A 192 -16.75 -10.92 -13.38
CA ARG A 192 -16.70 -9.71 -14.22
C ARG A 192 -15.94 -9.92 -15.53
N GLN A 193 -15.29 -11.08 -15.70
CA GLN A 193 -14.49 -11.44 -16.86
C GLN A 193 -13.42 -10.39 -17.23
N HIS A 194 -12.94 -9.61 -16.27
CA HIS A 194 -11.88 -8.63 -16.49
C HIS A 194 -10.55 -9.35 -16.79
N PRO A 195 -9.72 -8.85 -17.72
CA PRO A 195 -8.47 -9.51 -18.08
C PRO A 195 -7.55 -9.75 -16.87
N ALA A 196 -7.20 -11.02 -16.64
CA ALA A 196 -6.28 -11.40 -15.57
C ALA A 196 -4.89 -10.74 -15.70
N ALA A 197 -4.51 -10.38 -16.93
CA ALA A 197 -3.27 -9.67 -17.27
C ALA A 197 -3.27 -8.19 -16.86
N TRP A 198 -4.45 -7.62 -16.62
CA TRP A 198 -4.68 -6.25 -16.12
C TRP A 198 -5.29 -6.25 -14.70
N THR A 199 -5.21 -7.41 -14.02
CA THR A 199 -5.64 -7.56 -12.64
C THR A 199 -4.45 -7.96 -11.78
N LYS A 200 -4.03 -7.07 -10.87
CA LYS A 200 -3.01 -7.37 -9.86
C LYS A 200 -3.68 -7.56 -8.50
N ALA A 201 -3.35 -8.65 -7.82
CA ALA A 201 -3.82 -8.91 -6.46
C ALA A 201 -2.64 -9.31 -5.57
N ALA A 202 -2.50 -8.68 -4.40
CA ALA A 202 -1.44 -8.94 -3.44
C ALA A 202 -2.02 -9.19 -2.04
N ALA A 203 -1.64 -10.30 -1.41
CA ALA A 203 -1.94 -10.55 -0.01
C ALA A 203 -0.88 -9.87 0.86
N TYR A 204 -1.26 -8.82 1.58
CA TYR A 204 -0.38 -8.08 2.48
C TYR A 204 -0.29 -8.72 3.86
N TRP A 205 -1.41 -9.27 4.34
CA TRP A 205 -1.49 -9.94 5.63
C TRP A 205 -2.49 -11.11 5.60
N LYS A 206 -2.55 -11.89 6.67
CA LYS A 206 -3.47 -13.04 6.81
C LYS A 206 -3.97 -13.13 8.24
N ARG A 207 -5.28 -13.29 8.42
CA ARG A 207 -5.89 -13.54 9.72
C ARG A 207 -5.43 -14.89 10.30
N GLY A 208 -5.14 -14.94 11.60
CA GLY A 208 -4.67 -16.16 12.27
C GLY A 208 -3.18 -16.46 12.12
N GLY A 209 -2.39 -15.53 11.56
CA GLY A 209 -0.93 -15.58 11.58
C GLY A 209 -0.29 -16.38 10.43
N GLY A 210 0.91 -15.94 10.06
CA GLY A 210 1.74 -16.56 9.04
C GLY A 210 2.46 -15.51 8.18
N ARG A 211 3.79 -15.57 8.13
CA ARG A 211 4.57 -14.78 7.16
C ARG A 211 4.22 -15.26 5.76
N ARG A 212 3.77 -14.35 4.89
CA ARG A 212 3.81 -14.55 3.45
C ARG A 212 4.67 -13.45 2.85
N ALA A 213 5.60 -13.83 1.99
CA ALA A 213 6.19 -12.87 1.08
C ALA A 213 5.08 -12.32 0.18
N ARG A 214 5.05 -11.00 -0.04
CA ARG A 214 4.23 -10.42 -1.10
C ARG A 214 4.63 -11.09 -2.41
N ALA A 215 3.71 -11.86 -2.99
CA ALA A 215 3.92 -12.53 -4.26
C ALA A 215 3.19 -11.74 -5.33
N HIS A 216 3.94 -11.24 -6.32
CA HIS A 216 3.36 -10.57 -7.48
C HIS A 216 3.16 -11.60 -8.59
N ARG A 217 1.94 -11.75 -9.10
CA ARG A 217 1.75 -12.32 -10.44
C ARG A 217 1.97 -11.20 -11.45
N GLY A 218 2.74 -11.50 -12.50
CA GLY A 218 3.11 -10.52 -13.53
C GLY A 218 1.88 -9.87 -14.14
N LEU A 219 1.92 -8.54 -14.24
CA LEU A 219 0.96 -7.72 -14.98
C LEU A 219 1.54 -7.47 -16.38
N LYS A 220 0.72 -7.56 -17.44
CA LYS A 220 1.19 -7.32 -18.80
C LYS A 220 1.60 -5.84 -18.94
N GLY A 221 2.75 -5.58 -19.56
CA GLY A 221 3.27 -4.22 -19.78
C GLY A 221 3.99 -3.61 -18.58
N ALA A 222 4.01 -4.27 -17.41
CA ALA A 222 4.75 -3.78 -16.26
C ALA A 222 6.27 -4.01 -16.43
N GLY A 223 7.04 -2.94 -16.23
CA GLY A 223 8.49 -3.03 -16.10
C GLY A 223 8.88 -3.58 -14.73
N SER A 224 9.96 -4.35 -14.66
CA SER A 224 10.53 -4.77 -13.39
C SER A 224 12.03 -4.67 -13.40
N HIS A 225 12.60 -4.18 -12.30
CA HIS A 225 14.03 -4.21 -12.06
C HIS A 225 14.29 -4.66 -10.63
N ARG A 226 15.49 -5.21 -10.38
CA ARG A 226 15.94 -5.59 -9.03
C ARG A 226 16.91 -4.53 -8.52
N ALA A 227 16.83 -4.25 -7.23
CA ALA A 227 17.81 -3.45 -6.52
C ALA A 227 18.63 -4.34 -5.57
N PRO A 228 19.89 -3.98 -5.25
CA PRO A 228 20.62 -4.65 -4.19
C PRO A 228 19.83 -4.55 -2.88
N ALA A 229 19.82 -5.62 -2.09
CA ALA A 229 19.16 -5.63 -0.79
C ALA A 229 20.02 -4.91 0.24
N SER A 230 20.09 -3.59 0.16
CA SER A 230 20.74 -2.73 1.14
C SER A 230 19.93 -2.70 2.44
N VAL A 231 20.64 -2.56 3.56
CA VAL A 231 20.06 -2.35 4.90
C VAL A 231 20.49 -0.97 5.35
N TYR A 232 19.54 -0.18 5.86
CA TYR A 232 19.75 1.19 6.29
C TYR A 232 19.30 1.36 7.73
N SER A 233 20.05 2.14 8.51
CA SER A 233 19.62 2.64 9.81
C SER A 233 18.74 3.86 9.61
N LEU A 234 17.53 3.83 10.16
CA LEU A 234 16.57 4.93 10.12
C LEU A 234 16.46 5.60 11.48
N GLU A 235 16.29 6.92 11.47
CA GLU A 235 15.93 7.69 12.65
C GLU A 235 14.69 8.55 12.34
N SER A 236 13.66 8.45 13.18
CA SER A 236 12.45 9.23 13.03
C SER A 236 12.76 10.71 13.19
N GLN A 237 12.25 11.52 12.26
CA GLN A 237 12.43 12.96 12.24
C GLN A 237 11.14 13.66 12.67
N PRO A 238 11.18 14.95 13.02
CA PRO A 238 9.97 15.75 13.06
C PRO A 238 9.17 15.54 11.78
N CYS A 239 7.86 15.42 11.92
CA CYS A 239 6.98 15.42 10.77
C CYS A 239 7.08 16.78 10.10
N ASP A 240 7.97 16.91 9.12
CA ASP A 240 7.94 17.98 8.12
C ASP A 240 6.75 17.72 7.19
N PHE A 241 5.55 17.76 7.75
CA PHE A 241 4.39 18.05 6.96
C PHE A 241 4.40 19.55 6.73
N ALA A 242 4.92 19.95 5.57
CA ALA A 242 4.26 21.06 4.90
C ALA A 242 2.78 20.66 4.81
N MET A 243 1.93 21.36 5.55
CA MET A 243 0.51 21.37 5.22
C MET A 243 0.41 21.92 3.80
N ALA A 244 0.12 21.04 2.87
CA ALA A 244 -0.51 21.33 1.59
C ALA A 244 -1.58 20.26 1.45
#